data_AF-A0A193GDF9-F1
#
_entry.id   AF-A0A193GDF9-F1
#
_cell.length_a   1.000
_cell.length_b   1.000
_cell.length_c   1.000
_cell.angle_alpha   90.00
_cell.angle_beta   90.00
_cell.angle_gamma   90.00
#
_symmetry.space_group_name_H-M   'P 1'
#
loop_
_entity.id
_entity.type
_entity.pdbx_description
1 polymer ?
#
loop_
_entity_poly.entity_id
_entity_poly.type
_entity_poly.pdbx_seq_one_letter_code
_entity_poly.pdbx_strand_id
1 'polypeptide(L)'
;MCSLCGALGPGISWEQNGLDTADAPLWRRREAAATARELSRLLRPLRVTVDAHPDFGFLISFPTGGSQIANGLADIWHVLDSRGLDIPDPLRPA
;
A
#
# COMPACT_ATOMS: atom_id res chain seq x y z
N MET A 1 -13.25 23.30 -23.45
CA MET A 1 -11.97 22.86 -22.85
C MET A 1 -11.86 23.56 -21.49
N CYS A 2 -12.16 22.87 -20.39
CA CYS A 2 -12.15 23.42 -19.04
C CYS A 2 -11.10 22.65 -18.22
N SER A 3 -9.94 23.26 -17.99
CA SER A 3 -8.82 22.69 -17.22
C SER A 3 -8.98 22.88 -15.71
N LEU A 4 -10.15 22.56 -15.14
CA LEU A 4 -10.40 22.71 -13.70
C LEU A 4 -10.84 21.42 -12.99
N CYS A 5 -10.86 20.27 -13.69
CA CYS A 5 -11.12 18.98 -13.06
C CYS A 5 -9.85 18.25 -12.56
N GLY A 6 -8.66 18.82 -12.79
CA GLY A 6 -7.38 18.22 -12.32
C GLY A 6 -6.86 18.77 -10.99
N ALA A 7 -7.43 19.88 -10.49
CA ALA A 7 -7.00 20.50 -9.23
C ALA A 7 -7.75 19.94 -7.99
N LEU A 8 -8.89 19.28 -8.22
CA LEU A 8 -9.65 18.57 -7.21
C LEU A 8 -9.42 17.08 -7.45
N GLY A 9 -8.35 16.56 -6.83
CA GLY A 9 -8.12 15.11 -6.78
C GLY A 9 -9.35 14.35 -6.25
N PRO A 10 -9.45 13.04 -6.49
CA PRO A 10 -10.60 12.25 -6.09
C PRO A 10 -10.91 12.47 -4.60
N GLY A 11 -12.21 12.67 -4.33
CA GLY A 11 -12.75 13.32 -3.14
C GLY A 11 -12.16 12.89 -1.79
N ILE A 12 -12.08 13.89 -0.92
CA ILE A 12 -11.71 13.79 0.49
C ILE A 12 -12.59 12.73 1.16
N SER A 13 -11.98 11.60 1.55
CA SER A 13 -12.57 10.64 2.47
C SER A 13 -12.70 11.27 3.86
N TRP A 14 -13.73 10.90 4.61
CA TRP A 14 -14.29 11.60 5.78
C TRP A 14 -13.37 11.66 7.02
N GLU A 15 -12.08 11.33 6.89
CA GLU A 15 -11.10 11.25 7.97
C GLU A 15 -10.13 12.45 8.03
N GLN A 16 -10.14 13.34 7.03
CA GLN A 16 -9.15 14.44 6.92
C GLN A 16 -9.61 15.78 7.52
N ASN A 17 -10.29 15.75 8.65
CA ASN A 17 -10.63 16.98 9.37
C ASN A 17 -9.51 17.31 10.38
N GLY A 18 -8.41 17.93 9.92
CA GLY A 18 -7.47 18.58 10.84
C GLY A 18 -5.97 18.62 10.52
N LEU A 19 -5.51 18.24 9.32
CA LEU A 19 -4.09 18.37 8.97
C LEU A 19 -3.88 19.47 7.93
N ASP A 20 -3.15 20.50 8.32
CA ASP A 20 -2.67 21.57 7.44
C ASP A 20 -2.16 20.97 6.13
N THR A 21 -2.64 21.51 5.01
CA THR A 21 -2.39 21.01 3.65
C THR A 21 -0.91 20.91 3.27
N ALA A 22 0.00 21.54 4.02
CA ALA A 22 1.45 21.44 3.86
C ALA A 22 2.04 20.14 4.40
N ASP A 23 1.47 19.58 5.48
CA ASP A 23 1.90 18.31 6.08
C ASP A 23 1.16 17.10 5.49
N ALA A 24 0.15 17.37 4.67
CA ALA A 24 -0.63 16.38 3.93
C ALA A 24 0.20 15.28 3.22
N PRO A 25 1.31 15.60 2.53
CA PRO A 25 2.16 14.61 1.89
C PRO A 25 3.11 13.88 2.86
N LEU A 26 3.50 14.51 3.98
CA LEU A 26 4.40 13.89 4.96
C LEU A 26 3.68 12.83 5.80
N TRP A 27 2.43 13.08 6.23
CA TRP A 27 1.66 12.06 6.95
C TRP A 27 1.36 10.85 6.07
N ARG A 28 0.97 11.08 4.80
CA ARG A 28 0.73 10.00 3.84
C ARG A 28 1.95 9.11 3.63
N ARG A 29 3.15 9.72 3.55
CA ARG A 29 4.40 8.97 3.43
C ARG A 29 4.69 8.15 4.69
N ARG A 30 4.48 8.73 5.87
CA ARG A 30 4.68 8.02 7.15
C ARG A 30 3.73 6.85 7.30
N GLU A 31 2.45 7.06 6.96
CA GLU A 31 1.45 6.02 7.01
C GLU A 31 1.75 4.91 6.00
N ALA A 32 2.05 5.25 4.75
CA ALA A 32 2.45 4.26 3.74
C ALA A 32 3.67 3.44 4.21
N ALA A 33 4.68 4.08 4.80
CA ALA A 33 5.85 3.39 5.34
C ALA A 33 5.49 2.48 6.53
N ALA A 34 4.60 2.92 7.43
CA ALA A 34 4.11 2.11 8.54
C ALA A 34 3.32 0.89 8.04
N THR A 35 2.44 1.09 7.06
CA THR A 35 1.67 0.02 6.41
C THR A 35 2.59 -0.98 5.72
N ALA A 36 3.56 -0.51 4.94
CA ALA A 36 4.53 -1.36 4.25
C ALA A 36 5.34 -2.22 5.23
N ARG A 37 5.75 -1.65 6.37
CA ARG A 37 6.45 -2.36 7.44
C ARG A 37 5.58 -3.45 8.07
N GLU A 38 4.31 -3.16 8.37
CA GLU A 38 3.42 -4.17 8.96
C GLU A 38 3.08 -5.27 7.97
N LEU A 39 2.83 -4.93 6.70
CA LEU A 39 2.65 -5.92 5.63
C LEU A 39 3.88 -6.82 5.47
N SER A 40 5.08 -6.25 5.43
CA SER A 40 6.32 -7.02 5.39
C SER A 40 6.46 -7.97 6.58
N ARG A 41 5.97 -7.58 7.76
CA ARG A 41 5.97 -8.45 8.94
C ARG A 41 4.99 -9.62 8.77
N LEU A 42 3.77 -9.36 8.31
CA LEU A 42 2.75 -10.39 8.06
C LEU A 42 3.18 -11.36 6.96
N LEU A 43 3.84 -10.84 5.92
CA LEU A 43 4.30 -11.60 4.75
C LEU A 43 5.67 -12.27 4.94
N ARG A 44 6.32 -12.06 6.09
CA ARG A 44 7.63 -12.62 6.41
C ARG A 44 7.70 -14.15 6.25
N PRO A 45 6.68 -14.97 6.62
CA PRO A 45 6.70 -16.41 6.41
C PRO A 45 6.79 -16.81 4.93
N LEU A 46 6.26 -15.97 4.04
CA LEU A 46 6.26 -16.15 2.59
C LEU A 46 7.53 -15.57 1.93
N ARG A 47 8.44 -14.99 2.72
CA ARG A 47 9.65 -14.28 2.26
C ARG A 47 9.35 -13.17 1.25
N VAL A 48 8.15 -12.57 1.35
CA VAL A 48 7.73 -11.42 0.54
C VAL A 48 7.95 -10.15 1.35
N THR A 49 8.51 -9.13 0.72
CA THR A 49 8.68 -7.80 1.32
C THR A 49 7.85 -6.76 0.57
N VAL A 50 7.38 -5.77 1.30
CA VAL A 50 6.61 -4.64 0.78
C VAL A 50 7.29 -3.35 1.22
N ASP A 51 7.66 -2.53 0.26
CA ASP A 51 8.30 -1.23 0.48
C ASP A 51 7.39 -0.11 -0.04
N ALA A 52 7.28 0.98 0.73
CA ALA A 52 6.53 2.15 0.29
C ALA A 52 7.37 2.97 -0.70
N HIS A 53 6.78 3.33 -1.85
CA HIS A 53 7.43 4.14 -2.87
C HIS A 53 6.63 5.42 -3.16
N PRO A 54 7.27 6.61 -3.20
CA PRO A 54 6.58 7.89 -3.35
C PRO A 54 5.84 8.04 -4.68
N ASP A 55 6.33 7.41 -5.75
CA ASP A 55 5.81 7.63 -7.12
C ASP A 55 4.69 6.65 -7.53
N PHE A 56 4.63 5.47 -6.91
CA PHE A 56 3.74 4.38 -7.34
C PHE A 56 3.13 3.55 -6.21
N GLY A 57 3.18 4.05 -4.96
CA GLY A 57 2.52 3.45 -3.80
C GLY A 57 3.39 2.42 -3.11
N PHE A 58 3.41 1.19 -3.61
CA PHE A 58 4.11 0.06 -2.99
C PHE A 58 4.88 -0.78 -4.02
N LEU A 59 6.05 -1.26 -3.60
CA LEU A 59 6.83 -2.26 -4.31
C LEU A 59 6.79 -3.57 -3.53
N ILE A 60 6.31 -4.63 -4.18
CA ILE A 60 6.26 -5.98 -3.61
C ILE A 60 7.41 -6.78 -4.21
N SER A 61 8.28 -7.32 -3.38
CA SER A 61 9.42 -8.14 -3.82
C SER A 61 9.24 -9.59 -3.37
N PHE A 62 9.48 -10.52 -4.30
CA PHE A 62 9.26 -11.95 -4.13
C PHE A 62 10.58 -12.72 -4.00
N PRO A 63 10.58 -13.87 -3.31
CA PRO A 63 11.80 -14.68 -3.10
C PRO A 63 12.40 -15.21 -4.41
N THR A 64 11.61 -15.30 -5.48
CA THR A 64 12.06 -15.75 -6.81
C THR A 64 12.71 -14.64 -7.64
N GLY A 65 12.93 -13.45 -7.07
CA GLY A 65 13.62 -12.33 -7.73
C GLY A 65 12.72 -11.43 -8.58
N GLY A 66 11.41 -11.66 -8.57
CA GLY A 66 10.43 -10.77 -9.19
C GLY A 66 10.03 -9.61 -8.28
N SER A 67 9.67 -8.48 -8.87
CA SER A 67 9.07 -7.34 -8.16
C SER A 67 7.80 -6.90 -8.87
N GLN A 68 6.83 -6.37 -8.13
CA GLN A 68 5.59 -5.84 -8.71
C GLN A 68 5.15 -4.57 -7.99
N ILE A 69 4.64 -3.63 -8.77
CA ILE A 69 4.11 -2.36 -8.28
C ILE A 69 2.64 -2.56 -7.91
N ALA A 70 2.24 -1.98 -6.79
CA ALA A 70 0.85 -1.93 -6.34
C ALA A 70 0.51 -0.52 -5.85
N ASN A 71 -0.62 0.03 -6.30
CA ASN A 71 -1.00 1.42 -5.97
C ASN A 71 -1.70 1.54 -4.61
N GLY A 72 -2.05 0.40 -3.99
CA GLY A 72 -2.74 0.36 -2.72
C GLY A 72 -2.91 -1.06 -2.18
N LEU A 73 -3.53 -1.18 -1.00
CA LEU A 73 -3.68 -2.46 -0.31
C LEU A 73 -4.48 -3.50 -1.11
N ALA A 74 -5.51 -3.07 -1.85
CA ALA A 74 -6.31 -3.95 -2.70
C ALA A 74 -5.47 -4.57 -3.83
N ASP A 75 -4.61 -3.77 -4.48
CA ASP A 75 -3.69 -4.25 -5.50
C ASP A 75 -2.68 -5.24 -4.92
N ILE A 76 -2.16 -4.96 -3.72
CA ILE A 76 -1.27 -5.89 -3.00
C ILE A 76 -1.99 -7.23 -2.79
N TRP A 77 -3.25 -7.20 -2.36
CA TRP A 77 -4.01 -8.44 -2.18
C TRP A 77 -4.20 -9.22 -3.47
N HIS A 78 -4.60 -8.54 -4.53
CA HIS A 78 -4.80 -9.17 -5.84
C HIS A 78 -3.50 -9.78 -6.37
N VAL A 79 -2.36 -9.10 -6.17
CA VAL A 79 -1.05 -9.60 -6.56
C VAL A 79 -0.67 -10.87 -5.81
N LEU A 80 -0.94 -10.94 -4.50
CA LEU A 80 -0.62 -12.10 -3.67
C LEU A 80 -1.52 -13.30 -4.04
N ASP A 81 -2.82 -13.06 -4.20
CA ASP A 81 -3.81 -14.05 -4.61
C ASP A 81 -3.50 -14.63 -6.01
N SER A 82 -3.15 -13.78 -6.98
CA SER A 82 -2.78 -14.22 -8.34
C SER A 82 -1.55 -15.13 -8.39
N ARG A 83 -0.69 -15.07 -7.36
CA ARG A 83 0.49 -15.94 -7.21
C ARG A 83 0.20 -17.18 -6.36
N GLY A 84 -1.03 -17.37 -5.89
CA GLY A 84 -1.42 -18.46 -5.00
C GLY A 84 -0.74 -18.38 -3.63
N LEU A 85 -0.36 -17.18 -3.19
CA LEU A 85 0.26 -16.96 -1.89
C LEU A 85 -0.84 -16.81 -0.84
N ASP A 86 -1.08 -17.87 -0.07
CA ASP A 86 -2.00 -17.81 1.06
C ASP A 86 -1.35 -17.12 2.25
N ILE A 87 -2.10 -16.22 2.86
CA ILE A 87 -1.63 -15.43 3.99
C ILE A 87 -1.89 -16.23 5.23
N PRO A 88 -0.88 -16.43 6.09
CA PRO A 88 -1.11 -17.06 7.37
C PRO A 88 -2.12 -16.23 8.17
N ASP A 89 -3.35 -16.72 8.21
CA ASP A 89 -4.43 -16.14 9.00
C ASP A 89 -4.17 -16.49 10.48
N PRO A 90 -3.87 -15.49 11.34
CA PRO A 90 -3.57 -15.73 12.75
C PRO A 90 -4.78 -16.25 13.54
N LEU A 91 -6.00 -16.17 12.98
CA LEU A 91 -7.23 -16.66 13.61
C LEU A 91 -7.62 -18.06 13.13
N ARG A 92 -6.90 -18.62 12.15
CA ARG A 92 -7.17 -19.97 11.65
C ARG A 92 -6.52 -21.01 12.58
N PRO A 93 -7.29 -21.90 13.23
CA PRO A 93 -6.71 -23.00 14.00
C PRO A 93 -5.95 -23.94 13.06
N ALA A 94 -4.81 -24.43 13.54
CA ALA A 94 -3.93 -25.37 12.83
C ALA A 94 -4.59 -26.74 12.56
#